data_AF-A0A0W8E9X5-F1
#
_entry.id   AF-A0A0W8E9X5-F1
#
_cell.length_a   1.000
_cell.length_b   1.000
_cell.length_c   1.000
_cell.angle_alpha   90.00
_cell.angle_beta   90.00
_cell.angle_gamma   90.00
#
_symmetry.space_group_name_H-M   'P 1'
#
loop_
_entity.id
_entity.type
_entity.pdbx_description
1 polymer ?
#
loop_
_entity_poly.entity_id
_entity_poly.type
_entity_poly.pdbx_seq_one_letter_code
_entity_poly.pdbx_strand_id
1 'polypeptide(L)'
;MEALFIGCLLPSLSVIYTDLRYRKIYNWLTVPLFLTGIGYALYTNTIIDALAGSAFAFVVFIICGLMAGIGGGDIKFATGLGAWFGFINILYVTLIGCLLGAVWGIYNLYRLGILMPRLKVLFTGIWLKAIYGAKGVIILPQLPDDDTIPAEAVPFGVPLVIAAWIVAIW
;
A
#
# COMPACT_ATOMS: atom_id res chain seq x y z
N MET A 1 20.56 -12.60 2.48
CA MET A 1 19.22 -13.01 2.98
C MET A 1 19.04 -12.69 4.45
N GLU A 2 19.96 -13.06 5.35
CA GLU A 2 19.79 -12.85 6.80
C GLU A 2 19.52 -11.39 7.20
N ALA A 3 20.22 -10.42 6.56
CA ALA A 3 19.99 -9.00 6.80
C ALA A 3 18.58 -8.52 6.41
N LEU A 4 18.01 -9.04 5.32
CA LEU A 4 16.65 -8.70 4.87
C LEU A 4 15.60 -9.30 5.82
N PHE A 5 15.83 -10.53 6.30
CA PHE A 5 14.96 -11.15 7.29
C PHE A 5 14.93 -10.37 8.60
N ILE A 6 16.10 -10.00 9.12
CA ILE A 6 16.21 -9.35 10.43
C ILE A 6 15.80 -7.87 10.35
N GLY A 7 16.24 -7.15 9.31
CA GLY A 7 16.04 -5.71 9.19
C GLY A 7 14.72 -5.29 8.55
N CYS A 8 14.10 -6.14 7.74
CA CYS A 8 12.88 -5.80 7.01
C CYS A 8 11.68 -6.67 7.38
N LEU A 9 11.82 -8.00 7.33
CA LEU A 9 10.68 -8.90 7.52
C LEU A 9 10.21 -8.97 8.98
N LEU A 10 11.11 -9.02 9.97
CA LEU A 10 10.71 -9.00 11.39
C LEU A 10 9.96 -7.71 11.79
N PRO A 11 10.46 -6.49 11.47
CA PRO A 11 9.71 -5.27 11.74
C PRO A 11 8.39 -5.19 10.97
N SER A 12 8.31 -5.75 9.76
CA SER A 12 7.08 -5.75 8.96
C SER A 12 5.92 -6.51 9.63
N LEU A 13 6.19 -7.54 10.44
CA LEU A 13 5.16 -8.23 11.22
C LEU A 13 4.52 -7.32 12.27
N SER A 14 5.30 -6.41 12.87
CA SER A 14 4.76 -5.42 13.80
C SER A 14 3.82 -4.43 13.10
N VAL A 15 4.04 -4.17 11.79
CA VAL A 15 3.15 -3.34 10.96
C VAL A 15 1.79 -4.01 10.81
N ILE A 16 1.71 -5.33 10.61
CA ILE A 16 0.43 -6.07 10.58
C ILE A 16 -0.37 -5.83 11.87
N TYR A 17 0.30 -5.94 13.03
CA TYR A 17 -0.35 -5.74 14.31
C TYR A 17 -0.84 -4.29 14.49
N THR A 18 -0.01 -3.30 14.16
CA THR A 18 -0.38 -1.88 14.29
C THR A 18 -1.47 -1.48 13.30
N ASP A 19 -1.44 -2.02 12.08
CA ASP A 19 -2.41 -1.71 11.04
C ASP A 19 -3.78 -2.35 11.36
N LEU A 20 -3.81 -3.58 11.85
CA LEU A 20 -5.06 -4.21 12.29
C LEU A 20 -5.66 -3.57 13.54
N ARG A 21 -4.83 -3.20 14.53
CA ARG A 21 -5.29 -2.71 15.83
C ARG A 21 -5.57 -1.21 15.85
N TYR A 22 -4.71 -0.42 15.23
CA TYR A 22 -4.73 1.03 15.30
C TYR A 22 -4.95 1.70 13.94
N ARG A 23 -4.95 0.95 12.84
CA ARG A 23 -5.11 1.46 11.46
C ARG A 23 -4.12 2.58 11.13
N LYS A 24 -2.96 2.53 11.78
CA LYS A 24 -1.90 3.53 11.69
C LYS A 24 -0.56 2.83 11.61
N ILE A 25 0.22 3.22 10.61
CA ILE A 25 1.62 2.81 10.48
C ILE A 25 2.48 3.94 11.05
N TYR A 26 3.16 3.68 12.17
CA TYR A 26 3.95 4.68 12.88
C TYR A 26 5.26 4.99 12.14
N ASN A 27 5.62 6.28 12.12
CA ASN A 27 6.90 6.74 11.56
C ASN A 27 8.10 6.10 12.28
N TRP A 28 7.96 5.74 13.57
CA TRP A 28 9.00 5.05 14.32
C TRP A 28 9.34 3.69 13.71
N LEU A 29 8.44 3.03 12.98
CA LEU A 29 8.75 1.78 12.28
C LEU A 29 9.29 2.02 10.88
N THR A 30 8.70 2.96 10.14
CA THR A 30 9.06 3.20 8.72
C THR A 30 10.41 3.88 8.54
N VAL A 31 10.78 4.82 9.42
CA VAL A 31 12.06 5.51 9.37
C VAL A 31 13.25 4.57 9.58
N PRO A 32 13.33 3.76 10.66
CA PRO A 32 14.44 2.83 10.82
C PRO A 32 14.44 1.74 9.75
N LEU A 33 13.28 1.30 9.26
CA LEU A 33 13.21 0.37 8.14
C LEU A 33 13.91 0.93 6.89
N PHE A 34 13.61 2.18 6.53
CA PHE A 34 14.26 2.84 5.40
C PHE A 34 15.76 3.06 5.64
N LEU A 35 16.14 3.58 6.82
CA LEU A 35 17.55 3.84 7.16
C LEU A 35 18.40 2.58 7.15
N THR A 36 17.89 1.48 7.70
CA THR A 36 18.59 0.19 7.71
C THR A 36 18.68 -0.42 6.30
N GLY A 37 17.67 -0.24 5.45
CA GLY A 37 17.72 -0.64 4.05
C GLY A 37 18.78 0.12 3.25
N ILE A 38 18.85 1.45 3.42
CA ILE A 38 19.92 2.27 2.81
C ILE A 38 21.30 1.86 3.34
N GLY A 39 21.42 1.62 4.66
CA GLY A 39 22.66 1.14 5.28
C GLY A 39 23.13 -0.20 4.72
N TYR A 40 22.20 -1.12 4.49
CA TYR A 40 22.50 -2.40 3.82
C TYR A 40 22.93 -2.17 2.37
N ALA A 41 22.24 -1.33 1.62
CA ALA A 41 22.57 -1.03 0.23
C ALA A 41 23.94 -0.34 0.06
N LEU A 42 24.36 0.46 1.04
CA LEU A 42 25.71 1.01 1.12
C LEU A 42 26.75 -0.09 1.34
N TYR A 43 26.47 -1.03 2.24
CA TYR A 43 27.37 -2.16 2.52
C TYR A 43 27.52 -3.10 1.31
N THR A 44 26.46 -3.32 0.55
CA THR A 44 26.46 -4.18 -0.64
C THR A 44 26.76 -3.45 -1.95
N ASN A 45 27.04 -2.14 -1.92
CA ASN A 45 27.20 -1.28 -3.11
C ASN A 45 26.02 -1.31 -4.10
N THR A 46 24.81 -1.61 -3.63
CA THR A 46 23.57 -1.64 -4.44
C THR A 46 22.71 -0.40 -4.24
N ILE A 47 23.32 0.72 -3.85
CA ILE A 47 22.59 1.94 -3.44
C ILE A 47 21.70 2.52 -4.55
N ILE A 48 22.12 2.40 -5.81
CA ILE A 48 21.35 2.87 -6.96
C ILE A 48 20.05 2.07 -7.08
N ASP A 49 20.12 0.75 -6.88
CA ASP A 49 18.96 -0.14 -6.95
C ASP A 49 18.00 0.08 -5.78
N ALA A 50 18.53 0.28 -4.56
CA ALA A 50 17.73 0.60 -3.38
C ALA A 50 17.04 1.97 -3.51
N LEU A 51 17.73 2.99 -4.03
CA LEU A 51 17.16 4.30 -4.28
C LEU A 51 16.11 4.24 -5.40
N ALA A 52 16.38 3.52 -6.48
CA ALA A 52 15.43 3.32 -7.57
C ALA A 52 14.16 2.61 -7.08
N GLY A 53 14.29 1.54 -6.30
CA GLY A 53 13.16 0.83 -5.70
C GLY A 53 12.35 1.70 -4.73
N SER A 54 13.04 2.46 -3.87
CA SER A 54 12.39 3.40 -2.95
C SER A 54 11.63 4.50 -3.69
N ALA A 55 12.26 5.12 -4.68
CA ALA A 55 11.66 6.18 -5.49
C ALA A 55 10.44 5.65 -6.28
N PHE A 56 10.56 4.47 -6.87
CA PHE A 56 9.46 3.83 -7.57
C PHE A 56 8.26 3.59 -6.64
N ALA A 57 8.48 2.95 -5.49
CA ALA A 57 7.42 2.69 -4.53
C ALA A 57 6.79 4.00 -4.03
N PHE A 58 7.60 5.02 -3.71
CA PHE A 58 7.10 6.32 -3.27
C PHE A 58 6.19 6.97 -4.32
N VAL A 59 6.63 7.03 -5.58
CA VAL A 59 5.86 7.65 -6.67
C VAL A 59 4.55 6.92 -6.90
N VAL A 60 4.58 5.59 -7.00
CA VAL A 60 3.37 4.78 -7.22
C VAL A 60 2.37 4.99 -6.09
N PHE A 61 2.82 4.88 -4.84
CA PHE A 61 1.94 5.00 -3.69
C PHE A 61 1.44 6.42 -3.43
N ILE A 62 2.22 7.46 -3.78
CA ILE A 62 1.72 8.84 -3.77
C ILE A 62 0.62 9.05 -4.80
N ILE A 63 0.80 8.58 -6.03
CA ILE A 63 -0.23 8.71 -7.07
C ILE A 63 -1.50 8.01 -6.61
N CYS A 64 -1.39 6.79 -6.09
CA CYS A 64 -2.51 6.07 -5.50
C CYS A 64 -3.10 6.81 -4.29
N GLY A 65 -2.29 7.45 -3.45
CA GLY A 65 -2.72 8.29 -2.33
C GLY A 65 -3.58 9.48 -2.78
N LEU A 66 -3.12 10.21 -3.79
CA LEU A 66 -3.82 11.35 -4.36
C LEU A 66 -5.12 10.96 -5.07
N MET A 67 -5.18 9.77 -5.69
CA MET A 67 -6.35 9.31 -6.44
C MET A 67 -7.39 8.58 -5.58
N ALA A 68 -6.94 7.75 -4.64
CA ALA A 68 -7.77 6.78 -3.92
C ALA A 68 -7.81 7.00 -2.40
N GLY A 69 -7.06 7.96 -1.85
CA GLY A 69 -7.05 8.25 -0.42
C GLY A 69 -6.28 7.21 0.42
N ILE A 70 -5.12 6.76 -0.07
CA ILE A 70 -4.21 5.90 0.71
C ILE A 70 -3.58 6.68 1.86
N GLY A 71 -3.45 6.03 3.02
CA GLY A 71 -2.84 6.63 4.21
C GLY A 71 -1.36 6.95 3.99
N GLY A 72 -0.92 8.12 4.42
CA GLY A 72 0.50 8.52 4.30
C GLY A 72 1.48 7.58 5.01
N GLY A 73 1.00 6.75 5.95
CA GLY A 73 1.77 5.68 6.57
C GLY A 73 2.13 4.56 5.58
N ASP A 74 1.18 4.13 4.75
CA ASP A 74 1.38 3.06 3.76
C ASP A 74 2.41 3.47 2.71
N ILE A 75 2.37 4.73 2.28
CA ILE A 75 3.33 5.31 1.32
C ILE A 75 4.75 5.19 1.88
N LYS A 76 4.98 5.66 3.11
CA LYS A 76 6.30 5.61 3.75
C LYS A 76 6.78 4.18 3.98
N PHE A 77 5.87 3.28 4.32
CA PHE A 77 6.19 1.88 4.52
C PHE A 77 6.63 1.22 3.20
N ALA A 78 5.88 1.43 2.12
CA ALA A 78 6.24 0.94 0.79
C ALA A 78 7.59 1.49 0.30
N THR A 79 7.88 2.77 0.57
CA THR A 79 9.20 3.37 0.30
C THR A 79 10.31 2.67 1.09
N GLY A 80 10.08 2.38 2.37
CA GLY A 80 11.00 1.61 3.20
C GLY A 80 11.28 0.20 2.67
N LEU A 81 10.24 -0.50 2.21
CA LEU A 81 10.40 -1.80 1.55
C LEU A 81 11.21 -1.68 0.25
N GLY A 82 11.00 -0.63 -0.53
CA GLY A 82 11.77 -0.37 -1.75
C GLY A 82 13.28 -0.26 -1.52
N ALA A 83 13.70 0.28 -0.37
CA ALA A 83 15.11 0.37 0.00
C ALA A 83 15.75 -1.01 0.26
N TRP A 84 14.96 -1.98 0.72
CA TRP A 84 15.43 -3.33 1.04
C TRP A 84 15.38 -4.29 -0.15
N PHE A 85 14.28 -4.24 -0.90
CA PHE A 85 14.01 -5.18 -1.98
C PHE A 85 14.68 -4.75 -3.30
N GLY A 86 15.02 -3.48 -3.47
CA GLY A 86 15.52 -2.95 -4.75
C GLY A 86 14.42 -2.81 -5.80
N PHE A 87 14.78 -2.38 -7.01
CA PHE A 87 13.80 -1.98 -8.02
C PHE A 87 12.98 -3.14 -8.59
N ILE A 88 13.62 -4.27 -8.92
CA ILE A 88 12.93 -5.41 -9.52
C ILE A 88 11.96 -6.04 -8.51
N ASN A 89 12.41 -6.27 -7.27
CA ASN A 89 11.59 -7.01 -6.32
C ASN A 89 10.44 -6.16 -5.76
N ILE A 90 10.62 -4.84 -5.60
CA ILE A 90 9.54 -3.96 -5.12
C ILE A 90 8.38 -3.87 -6.13
N LEU A 91 8.63 -4.08 -7.42
CA LEU A 91 7.58 -4.18 -8.44
C LEU A 91 6.66 -5.38 -8.14
N TYR A 92 7.25 -6.55 -7.86
CA TYR A 92 6.48 -7.75 -7.51
C TYR A 92 5.74 -7.57 -6.18
N VAL A 93 6.39 -7.01 -5.16
CA VAL A 93 5.76 -6.73 -3.87
C VAL A 93 4.56 -5.79 -4.03
N THR A 94 4.73 -4.72 -4.80
CA THR A 94 3.66 -3.75 -5.05
C THR A 94 2.51 -4.38 -5.81
N LEU A 95 2.80 -5.17 -6.85
CA LEU A 95 1.78 -5.80 -7.69
C LEU A 95 0.97 -6.86 -6.90
N ILE A 96 1.66 -7.73 -6.16
CA ILE A 96 1.01 -8.74 -5.30
C ILE A 96 0.23 -8.04 -4.17
N GLY A 97 0.80 -7.01 -3.55
CA GLY A 97 0.16 -6.24 -2.49
C GLY A 97 -1.13 -5.57 -2.96
N CYS A 98 -1.12 -4.95 -4.14
CA CYS A 98 -2.31 -4.36 -4.77
C CYS A 98 -3.39 -5.41 -5.07
N LEU A 99 -3.01 -6.58 -5.60
CA LEU A 99 -3.96 -7.66 -5.85
C LEU A 99 -4.62 -8.16 -4.56
N LEU A 100 -3.81 -8.43 -3.52
CA LEU A 100 -4.30 -8.86 -2.22
C LEU A 100 -5.19 -7.79 -1.56
N GLY A 101 -4.80 -6.51 -1.65
CA GLY A 101 -5.60 -5.39 -1.16
C GLY A 101 -6.94 -5.25 -1.89
N ALA A 102 -6.96 -5.47 -3.21
CA ALA A 102 -8.19 -5.48 -4.00
C ALA A 102 -9.12 -6.62 -3.60
N VAL A 103 -8.59 -7.85 -3.43
CA VAL A 103 -9.36 -9.01 -2.98
C VAL A 103 -9.95 -8.75 -1.58
N TRP A 104 -9.16 -8.19 -0.66
CA TRP A 104 -9.63 -7.83 0.68
C TRP A 104 -10.73 -6.78 0.62
N GLY A 105 -10.55 -5.72 -0.19
CA GLY A 105 -11.54 -4.67 -0.38
C GLY A 105 -12.87 -5.22 -0.90
N ILE A 106 -12.83 -6.07 -1.94
CA ILE A 106 -14.02 -6.73 -2.50
C ILE A 106 -14.70 -7.61 -1.44
N TYR A 107 -13.93 -8.40 -0.69
CA TYR A 107 -14.46 -9.25 0.37
C TYR A 107 -15.14 -8.43 1.47
N ASN A 108 -14.54 -7.32 1.90
CA ASN A 108 -15.13 -6.45 2.92
C ASN A 108 -16.43 -5.81 2.42
N LEU A 109 -16.47 -5.37 1.16
CA LEU A 109 -17.68 -4.82 0.52
C LEU A 109 -18.79 -5.87 0.38
N TYR A 110 -18.43 -7.11 0.08
CA TYR A 110 -19.36 -8.22 0.03
C TYR A 110 -19.96 -8.49 1.42
N ARG A 111 -19.12 -8.54 2.47
CA ARG A 111 -19.58 -8.76 3.85
C ARG A 111 -20.53 -7.67 4.37
N LEU A 112 -20.32 -6.43 3.94
CA LEU A 112 -21.16 -5.30 4.34
C LEU A 112 -22.45 -5.19 3.53
N GLY A 113 -22.60 -5.96 2.43
CA GLY A 113 -23.78 -5.92 1.56
C GLY A 113 -23.89 -4.67 0.66
N ILE A 114 -22.86 -3.81 0.65
CA ILE A 114 -22.83 -2.51 -0.04
C ILE A 114 -22.21 -2.63 -1.46
N LEU A 115 -21.77 -3.85 -1.84
CA LEU A 115 -21.15 -4.13 -3.14
C LEU A 115 -22.02 -3.68 -4.33
N MET A 116 -23.30 -4.06 -4.35
CA MET A 116 -24.21 -3.75 -5.46
C MET A 116 -24.56 -2.25 -5.57
N PRO A 117 -24.86 -1.53 -4.47
CA PRO A 117 -24.96 -0.08 -4.48
C PRO A 117 -23.73 0.63 -5.08
N ARG A 118 -22.51 0.26 -4.67
CA ARG A 118 -21.27 0.86 -5.20
C ARG A 118 -21.02 0.51 -6.67
N LEU A 119 -21.27 -0.73 -7.06
CA LEU A 119 -21.10 -1.16 -8.46
C LEU A 119 -22.04 -0.39 -9.39
N LYS A 120 -23.30 -0.16 -8.96
CA LYS A 120 -24.26 0.66 -9.71
C LYS A 120 -23.79 2.11 -9.85
N VAL A 121 -23.24 2.72 -8.79
CA VAL A 121 -22.69 4.09 -8.85
C VAL A 121 -21.49 4.18 -9.81
N LEU A 122 -20.59 3.20 -9.78
CA LEU A 122 -19.47 3.11 -10.73
C LEU A 122 -19.96 2.94 -12.17
N PHE A 123 -20.89 2.02 -12.42
CA PHE A 123 -21.46 1.79 -13.75
C PHE A 123 -22.17 3.05 -14.27
N THR A 124 -22.97 3.70 -13.42
CA THR A 124 -23.70 4.92 -13.78
C THR A 124 -22.73 6.05 -14.07
N GLY A 125 -21.65 6.19 -13.30
CA GLY A 125 -20.59 7.17 -13.53
C GLY A 125 -19.80 6.92 -14.83
N ILE A 126 -19.47 5.65 -15.14
CA ILE A 126 -18.81 5.26 -16.39
C ILE A 126 -19.74 5.52 -17.59
N TRP A 127 -21.02 5.19 -17.46
CA TRP A 127 -22.03 5.37 -18.50
C TRP A 127 -22.31 6.85 -18.79
N LEU A 128 -22.47 7.67 -17.74
CA LEU A 128 -22.59 9.13 -17.86
C LEU A 128 -21.33 9.77 -18.46
N LYS A 129 -20.13 9.29 -18.10
CA LYS A 129 -18.88 9.77 -18.68
C LYS A 129 -18.76 9.40 -20.17
N ALA A 130 -19.15 8.18 -20.53
CA ALA A 130 -19.08 7.68 -21.90
C ALA A 130 -20.08 8.36 -22.85
N ILE A 131 -21.28 8.71 -22.36
CA ILE A 131 -22.34 9.28 -23.19
C ILE A 131 -22.37 10.81 -23.14
N TYR A 132 -22.17 11.42 -21.97
CA TYR A 132 -22.34 12.87 -21.77
C TYR A 132 -21.03 13.65 -21.69
N GLY A 133 -19.86 13.00 -21.72
CA GLY A 133 -18.56 13.69 -21.62
C GLY A 133 -18.36 14.44 -20.30
N ALA A 134 -19.20 14.17 -19.29
CA ALA A 134 -19.22 14.89 -18.04
C ALA A 134 -17.93 14.62 -17.23
N LYS A 135 -17.12 15.67 -17.04
CA LYS A 135 -16.00 15.66 -16.09
C LYS A 135 -16.55 15.81 -14.67
N GLY A 136 -16.19 14.90 -13.77
CA GLY A 136 -16.45 15.03 -12.33
C GLY A 136 -17.58 14.18 -11.73
N VAL A 137 -18.18 13.24 -12.46
CA VAL A 137 -19.32 12.44 -11.97
C VAL A 137 -18.91 11.35 -10.96
N ILE A 138 -17.63 10.97 -10.94
CA ILE A 138 -17.10 10.01 -9.97
C ILE A 138 -16.60 10.81 -8.76
N ILE A 139 -17.52 11.21 -7.90
CA ILE A 139 -17.16 11.63 -6.55
C ILE A 139 -16.84 10.35 -5.80
N LEU A 140 -15.57 9.99 -5.73
CA LEU A 140 -15.13 8.95 -4.80
C LEU A 140 -15.60 9.39 -3.41
N PRO A 141 -16.28 8.53 -2.64
CA PRO A 141 -16.59 8.85 -1.25
C PRO A 141 -15.26 9.09 -0.55
N GLN A 142 -14.94 10.37 -0.35
CA GLN A 142 -13.79 10.77 0.44
C GLN A 142 -14.06 10.32 1.87
N LEU A 143 -13.03 9.84 2.56
CA LEU A 143 -13.17 9.46 3.96
C LEU A 143 -13.79 10.66 4.72
N PRO A 144 -14.79 10.44 5.58
CA PRO A 144 -15.32 11.51 6.43
C PRO A 144 -14.15 12.19 7.16
N ASP A 145 -14.12 13.52 7.19
CA ASP A 145 -13.12 14.31 7.94
C ASP A 145 -13.22 14.15 9.48
N ASP A 146 -14.10 13.26 9.95
CA ASP A 146 -14.22 12.85 11.34
C ASP A 146 -13.26 11.68 11.59
N ASP A 147 -12.53 11.68 12.70
CA ASP A 147 -11.49 10.69 13.08
C ASP A 147 -12.02 9.22 13.17
N THR A 148 -13.29 9.00 12.84
CA THR A 148 -13.92 7.69 12.72
C THR A 148 -13.45 6.97 11.46
N ILE A 149 -12.51 6.04 11.63
CA ILE A 149 -12.06 5.14 10.56
C ILE A 149 -13.26 4.31 10.06
N PRO A 150 -13.70 4.46 8.80
CA PRO A 150 -14.83 3.70 8.30
C PRO A 150 -14.51 2.20 8.33
N ALA A 151 -15.48 1.37 8.73
CA ALA A 151 -15.33 -0.09 8.80
C ALA A 151 -14.94 -0.73 7.45
N GLU A 152 -15.08 0.04 6.37
CA GLU A 152 -14.74 -0.32 5.00
C GLU A 152 -13.26 -0.13 4.65
N ALA A 153 -12.52 0.68 5.42
CA ALA A 153 -11.12 0.97 5.15
C ALA A 153 -10.31 -0.33 5.11
N VAL A 154 -9.53 -0.53 4.05
CA VAL A 154 -8.64 -1.68 3.91
C VAL A 154 -7.35 -1.40 4.67
N PRO A 155 -6.91 -2.28 5.59
CA PRO A 155 -5.61 -2.16 6.22
C PRO A 155 -4.58 -2.57 5.16
N PHE A 156 -4.11 -1.60 4.36
CA PHE A 156 -3.28 -1.87 3.19
C PHE A 156 -1.86 -2.32 3.56
N GLY A 157 -1.41 -2.02 4.78
CA GLY A 157 -0.17 -2.54 5.33
C GLY A 157 -0.15 -4.06 5.37
N VAL A 158 -1.25 -4.73 5.71
CA VAL A 158 -1.31 -6.20 5.81
C VAL A 158 -1.05 -6.91 4.46
N PRO A 159 -1.77 -6.61 3.36
CA PRO A 159 -1.44 -7.11 2.03
C PRO A 159 0.00 -6.85 1.60
N LEU A 160 0.52 -5.66 1.90
CA LEU A 160 1.88 -5.28 1.51
C LEU A 160 2.94 -6.10 2.24
N VAL A 161 2.74 -6.38 3.54
CA VAL A 161 3.63 -7.25 4.31
C VAL A 161 3.56 -8.68 3.78
N ILE A 162 2.37 -9.23 3.53
CA ILE A 162 2.22 -10.58 2.98
C ILE A 162 2.95 -10.69 1.63
N ALA A 163 2.79 -9.68 0.76
CA ALA A 163 3.49 -9.62 -0.50
C ALA A 163 5.02 -9.58 -0.34
N ALA A 164 5.53 -8.79 0.62
CA ALA A 164 6.96 -8.73 0.93
C ALA A 164 7.51 -10.10 1.38
N TRP A 165 6.77 -10.82 2.21
CA TRP A 165 7.15 -12.17 2.64
C TRP A 165 7.14 -13.18 1.48
N ILE A 166 6.14 -13.14 0.61
CA ILE A 166 6.07 -14.02 -0.57
C ILE A 166 7.28 -13.80 -1.47
N VAL A 167 7.58 -12.55 -1.80
CA VAL A 167 8.71 -12.21 -2.69
C VAL A 167 10.05 -12.51 -2.04
N ALA A 168 10.17 -12.44 -0.71
CA ALA A 168 11.42 -12.77 -0.03
C ALA A 168 11.72 -14.28 0.04
N ILE A 169 10.70 -15.13 -0.12
CA ILE A 169 10.84 -16.60 -0.11
C ILE A 169 11.17 -17.14 -1.51
N TRP A 170 10.88 -16.36 -2.55
CA TRP A 170 11.05 -16.70 -3.95
C TRP A 170 12.43 -16.29 -4.46
#